data_AF-A0A525VP49-F1
#
_entry.id   AF-A0A525VP49-F1
#
_cell.length_a   1.000
_cell.length_b   1.000
_cell.length_c   1.000
_cell.angle_alpha   90.00
_cell.angle_beta   90.00
_cell.angle_gamma   90.00
#
_symmetry.space_group_name_H-M   'P 1'
#
loop_
_entity.id
_entity.type
_entity.pdbx_description
1 polymer ?
#
loop_
_entity_poly.entity_id
_entity_poly.type
_entity_poly.pdbx_seq_one_letter_code
_entity_poly.pdbx_strand_id
1 'polypeptide(L)'
;MALSFKYPLPSQLFDNFSKQECQHALEVFHYAAQAETSDDVRDAMVRFQGLFPFNRLLGGLARLGLGGQFEGFTNVVNVSYPDEWLYLYWKNGYASVDPVFQAASQSSGTQVWKRTYRQATSDNELEFIETARGFGLADGITTSSVDPACGLATFFSFAGENDVDAERYVHLVEYLGHHLHLALMRTARKDAPATEQCVKELSPREVTILNWIKNGKTNWEVGQILGVTERTVRFHLASIFSKLDVTSRSQAVAAAMEHGLPVLHGLPTAS
;
A
#
# COMPACT_ATOMS: atom_id res chain seq x y z
N MET A 1 -24.62 -5.31 -40.00
CA MET A 1 -23.44 -6.05 -39.50
C MET A 1 -23.21 -5.61 -38.06
N ALA A 2 -23.45 -6.50 -37.09
CA ALA A 2 -23.11 -6.22 -35.70
C ALA A 2 -21.59 -6.29 -35.54
N LEU A 3 -20.98 -5.21 -35.04
CA LEU A 3 -19.58 -5.20 -34.65
C LEU A 3 -19.41 -6.20 -33.50
N SER A 4 -18.86 -7.37 -33.80
CA SER A 4 -18.50 -8.35 -32.78
C SER A 4 -17.23 -7.86 -32.10
N PHE A 5 -17.40 -7.11 -31.01
CA PHE A 5 -16.28 -6.72 -30.16
C PHE A 5 -15.72 -7.97 -29.51
N LYS A 6 -14.41 -8.21 -29.70
CA LYS A 6 -13.70 -9.40 -29.19
C LYS A 6 -13.79 -9.52 -27.66
N TYR A 7 -14.03 -8.39 -26.97
CA TYR A 7 -14.31 -8.27 -25.54
C TYR A 7 -15.29 -7.11 -25.33
N PRO A 8 -16.62 -7.36 -25.27
CA PRO A 8 -17.57 -6.28 -25.03
C PRO A 8 -17.38 -5.72 -23.61
N LEU A 9 -17.56 -4.40 -23.46
CA LEU A 9 -17.70 -3.77 -22.15
C LEU A 9 -18.82 -4.51 -21.39
N PRO A 10 -18.61 -4.94 -20.13
CA PRO A 10 -19.65 -5.62 -19.37
C PRO A 10 -20.72 -4.60 -18.94
N SER A 11 -21.57 -4.16 -19.87
CA SER A 11 -22.52 -3.06 -19.64
C SER A 11 -23.45 -3.33 -18.46
N GLN A 12 -23.80 -4.61 -18.24
CA GLN A 12 -24.62 -5.07 -17.11
C GLN A 12 -24.05 -4.72 -15.75
N LEU A 13 -22.72 -4.55 -15.64
CA LEU A 13 -22.04 -4.13 -14.42
C LEU A 13 -22.48 -2.72 -13.97
N PHE A 14 -22.90 -1.90 -14.93
CA PHE A 14 -23.24 -0.49 -14.74
C PHE A 14 -24.76 -0.23 -14.76
N ASP A 15 -25.59 -1.27 -14.91
CA ASP A 15 -27.05 -1.11 -15.02
C ASP A 15 -27.66 -0.44 -13.78
N ASN A 16 -27.05 -0.61 -12.61
CA ASN A 16 -27.50 -0.06 -11.32
C ASN A 16 -26.71 1.18 -10.88
N PHE A 17 -25.99 1.82 -11.80
CA PHE A 17 -25.15 2.99 -11.53
C PHE A 17 -25.83 4.25 -12.05
N SER A 18 -25.78 5.31 -11.26
CA SER A 18 -26.15 6.65 -11.69
C SER A 18 -25.21 7.15 -12.79
N LYS A 19 -25.66 8.14 -13.56
CA LYS A 19 -24.82 8.80 -14.57
C LYS A 19 -23.50 9.32 -14.00
N GLN A 20 -23.53 9.83 -12.77
CA GLN A 20 -22.34 10.36 -12.09
C GLN A 20 -21.35 9.24 -11.72
N GLU A 21 -21.83 8.10 -11.23
CA GLU A 21 -20.96 6.97 -10.92
C GLU A 21 -20.35 6.36 -12.21
N CYS A 22 -21.12 6.29 -13.30
CA CYS A 22 -20.57 5.88 -14.60
C CYS A 22 -19.49 6.84 -15.11
N GLN A 23 -19.66 8.16 -14.92
CA GLN A 23 -18.64 9.16 -15.27
C GLN A 23 -17.36 8.97 -14.46
N HIS A 24 -17.47 8.82 -13.14
CA HIS A 24 -16.30 8.55 -12.29
C HIS A 24 -15.61 7.22 -12.65
N ALA A 25 -16.36 6.16 -12.98
CA ALA A 25 -15.76 4.91 -13.45
C ALA A 25 -14.94 5.10 -14.73
N LEU A 26 -15.46 5.88 -15.70
CA LEU A 26 -14.73 6.26 -16.90
C LEU A 26 -13.46 7.05 -16.60
N GLU A 27 -13.50 7.96 -15.63
CA GLU A 27 -12.30 8.66 -15.18
C GLU A 27 -11.27 7.68 -14.61
N VAL A 28 -11.67 6.75 -13.74
CA VAL A 28 -10.75 5.73 -13.19
C VAL A 28 -10.07 4.96 -14.33
N PHE A 29 -10.82 4.49 -15.33
CA PHE A 29 -10.21 3.83 -16.51
C PHE A 29 -9.22 4.74 -17.23
N HIS A 30 -9.62 5.98 -17.50
CA HIS A 30 -8.82 6.95 -18.25
C HIS A 30 -7.48 7.22 -17.57
N TYR A 31 -7.51 7.58 -16.28
CA TYR A 31 -6.32 7.90 -15.51
C TYR A 31 -5.45 6.67 -15.26
N ALA A 32 -6.05 5.51 -14.92
CA ALA A 32 -5.29 4.27 -14.77
C ALA A 32 -4.61 3.85 -16.08
N ALA A 33 -5.28 4.00 -17.22
CA ALA A 33 -4.72 3.65 -18.53
C ALA A 33 -3.51 4.51 -18.90
N GLN A 34 -3.54 5.81 -18.56
CA GLN A 34 -2.50 6.80 -18.88
C GLN A 34 -1.41 6.94 -17.81
N ALA A 35 -1.53 6.27 -16.66
CA ALA A 35 -0.57 6.39 -15.57
C ALA A 35 0.85 5.98 -16.00
N GLU A 36 1.81 6.87 -15.76
CA GLU A 36 3.24 6.66 -16.03
C GLU A 36 4.10 6.67 -14.77
N THR A 37 3.60 7.27 -13.69
CA THR A 37 4.28 7.45 -12.40
C THR A 37 3.45 6.90 -11.22
N SER A 38 4.08 6.76 -10.06
CA SER A 38 3.37 6.42 -8.82
C SER A 38 2.32 7.48 -8.39
N ASP A 39 2.56 8.76 -8.69
CA ASP A 39 1.60 9.84 -8.44
C ASP A 39 0.36 9.72 -9.34
N ASP A 40 0.52 9.34 -10.62
CA ASP A 40 -0.64 9.10 -11.50
C ASP A 40 -1.51 7.93 -11.00
N VAL A 41 -0.88 6.89 -10.44
CA VAL A 41 -1.60 5.77 -9.82
C VAL A 41 -2.35 6.25 -8.58
N ARG A 42 -1.73 7.10 -7.75
CA ARG A 42 -2.39 7.72 -6.59
C ARG A 42 -3.61 8.55 -7.00
N ASP A 43 -3.52 9.32 -8.07
CA ASP A 43 -4.64 10.11 -8.58
C ASP A 43 -5.78 9.22 -9.09
N ALA A 44 -5.47 8.15 -9.81
CA ALA A 44 -6.46 7.17 -10.23
C ALA A 44 -7.13 6.46 -9.02
N MET A 45 -6.36 6.15 -7.98
CA MET A 45 -6.85 5.60 -6.71
C MET A 45 -7.83 6.55 -6.01
N VAL A 46 -7.51 7.85 -5.90
CA VAL A 46 -8.39 8.86 -5.29
C VAL A 46 -9.74 8.93 -6.01
N ARG A 47 -9.74 8.93 -7.35
CA ARG A 47 -10.98 8.91 -8.14
C ARG A 47 -11.77 7.64 -7.92
N PHE A 48 -11.07 6.51 -7.79
CA PHE A 48 -11.71 5.23 -7.55
C PHE A 48 -12.38 5.18 -6.19
N GLN A 49 -11.76 5.75 -5.16
CA GLN A 49 -12.37 5.91 -3.85
C GLN A 49 -13.69 6.68 -3.93
N GLY A 50 -13.77 7.73 -4.77
CA GLY A 50 -14.97 8.55 -4.95
C GLY A 50 -16.21 7.81 -5.48
N LEU A 51 -16.06 6.56 -5.95
CA LEU A 51 -17.18 5.70 -6.35
C LEU A 51 -17.86 4.98 -5.17
N PHE A 52 -17.23 5.00 -4.00
CA PHE A 52 -17.65 4.17 -2.87
C PHE A 52 -17.84 5.00 -1.61
N PRO A 53 -18.67 4.52 -0.67
CA PRO A 53 -18.81 5.16 0.64
C PRO A 53 -17.61 4.90 1.58
N PHE A 54 -16.55 4.23 1.11
CA PHE A 54 -15.32 3.98 1.87
C PHE A 54 -14.44 5.24 1.90
N ASN A 55 -14.17 5.75 3.10
CA ASN A 55 -13.40 6.99 3.29
C ASN A 55 -11.90 6.75 3.53
N ARG A 56 -11.44 5.50 3.54
CA ARG A 56 -10.04 5.10 3.64
C ARG A 56 -9.61 4.32 2.40
N LEU A 57 -8.43 4.61 1.87
CA LEU A 57 -7.81 3.87 0.77
C LEU A 57 -6.31 3.76 0.96
N LEU A 58 -5.81 2.55 0.74
CA LEU A 58 -4.39 2.23 0.61
C LEU A 58 -4.25 1.14 -0.45
N GLY A 59 -3.14 1.18 -1.19
CA GLY A 59 -2.81 0.12 -2.12
C GLY A 59 -1.31 0.02 -2.31
N GLY A 60 -0.86 -1.02 -2.98
CA GLY A 60 0.57 -1.20 -3.19
C GLY A 60 0.92 -2.56 -3.72
N LEU A 61 2.22 -2.79 -3.76
CA LEU A 61 2.82 -4.06 -4.13
C LEU A 61 3.29 -4.80 -2.89
N ALA A 62 3.18 -6.12 -2.95
CA ALA A 62 3.79 -7.05 -2.04
C ALA A 62 4.68 -7.98 -2.86
N ARG A 63 5.84 -8.32 -2.31
CA ARG A 63 6.72 -9.33 -2.87
C ARG A 63 6.41 -10.67 -2.23
N LEU A 64 6.37 -11.70 -3.07
CA LEU A 64 6.15 -13.08 -2.70
C LEU A 64 7.40 -13.90 -3.05
N GLY A 65 7.81 -14.76 -2.13
CA GLY A 65 8.90 -15.72 -2.36
C GLY A 65 8.48 -16.89 -3.24
N LEU A 66 9.42 -17.79 -3.53
CA LEU A 66 9.25 -18.96 -4.41
C LEU A 66 8.15 -19.94 -3.98
N GLY A 67 7.60 -19.81 -2.76
CA GLY A 67 6.46 -20.58 -2.25
C GLY A 67 5.19 -19.74 -2.02
N GLY A 68 5.13 -18.52 -2.54
CA GLY A 68 4.01 -17.59 -2.32
C GLY A 68 4.03 -16.92 -0.94
N GLN A 69 5.04 -17.18 -0.10
CA GLN A 69 5.15 -16.52 1.19
C GLN A 69 5.43 -15.03 1.03
N PHE A 70 4.79 -14.21 1.86
CA PHE A 70 5.04 -12.78 1.88
C PHE A 70 6.46 -12.44 2.35
N GLU A 71 7.17 -11.63 1.58
CA GLU A 71 8.54 -11.17 1.91
C GLU A 71 8.62 -9.69 2.28
N GLY A 72 7.58 -8.91 1.98
CA GLY A 72 7.55 -7.48 2.30
C GLY A 72 6.71 -6.67 1.33
N PHE A 73 6.31 -5.48 1.78
CA PHE A 73 5.64 -4.50 0.93
C PHE A 73 6.66 -3.69 0.14
N THR A 74 6.29 -3.29 -1.07
CA THR A 74 7.04 -2.37 -1.93
C THR A 74 6.05 -1.39 -2.56
N ASN A 75 6.47 -0.14 -2.78
CA ASN A 75 5.67 0.87 -3.48
C ASN A 75 4.23 1.02 -2.91
N VAL A 76 4.12 1.11 -1.58
CA VAL A 76 2.84 1.33 -0.91
C VAL A 76 2.41 2.77 -1.11
N VAL A 77 1.24 2.95 -1.70
CA VAL A 77 0.58 4.24 -1.91
C VAL A 77 -0.50 4.39 -0.85
N ASN A 78 -0.22 5.18 0.18
CA ASN A 78 -1.23 5.60 1.14
C ASN A 78 -2.02 6.80 0.58
N VAL A 79 -3.35 6.68 0.51
CA VAL A 79 -4.23 7.80 0.15
C VAL A 79 -4.83 8.43 1.41
N SER A 80 -5.35 7.62 2.33
CA SER A 80 -6.14 8.14 3.46
C SER A 80 -6.15 7.25 4.72
N TYR A 81 -5.34 6.20 4.79
CA TYR A 81 -5.17 5.44 6.03
C TYR A 81 -4.44 6.28 7.09
N PRO A 82 -4.82 6.18 8.39
CA PRO A 82 -4.14 6.89 9.46
C PRO A 82 -2.68 6.46 9.56
N ASP A 83 -1.79 7.43 9.73
CA ASP A 83 -0.37 7.21 9.83
C ASP A 83 0.03 6.40 11.06
N GLU A 84 -0.64 6.65 12.18
CA GLU A 84 -0.47 5.92 13.44
C GLU A 84 -0.84 4.45 13.27
N TRP A 85 -1.87 4.16 12.47
CA TRP A 85 -2.23 2.79 12.12
C TRP A 85 -1.13 2.12 11.29
N LEU A 86 -0.57 2.80 10.29
CA LEU A 86 0.52 2.24 9.47
C LEU A 86 1.77 1.94 10.31
N TYR A 87 2.12 2.85 11.21
CA TYR A 87 3.22 2.63 12.15
C TYR A 87 2.97 1.43 13.05
N LEU A 88 1.76 1.32 13.62
CA LEU A 88 1.38 0.21 14.50
C LEU A 88 1.38 -1.13 13.75
N TYR A 89 0.81 -1.15 12.54
CA TYR A 89 0.73 -2.32 11.67
C TYR A 89 2.12 -2.90 11.41
N TRP A 90 3.08 -2.03 11.10
CA TRP A 90 4.45 -2.45 10.89
C TRP A 90 5.16 -2.86 12.18
N LYS A 91 5.05 -2.04 13.25
CA LYS A 91 5.69 -2.29 14.54
C LYS A 91 5.31 -3.66 15.11
N ASN A 92 4.04 -4.04 14.98
CA ASN A 92 3.51 -5.28 15.52
C ASN A 92 3.54 -6.43 14.50
N GLY A 93 4.04 -6.22 13.28
CA GLY A 93 4.13 -7.26 12.25
C GLY A 93 2.77 -7.81 11.83
N TYR A 94 1.75 -6.95 11.76
CA TYR A 94 0.36 -7.35 11.53
C TYR A 94 0.11 -8.05 10.19
N ALA A 95 1.01 -7.94 9.21
CA ALA A 95 0.93 -8.73 7.97
C ALA A 95 0.81 -10.25 8.23
N SER A 96 1.35 -10.76 9.34
CA SER A 96 1.27 -12.19 9.68
C SER A 96 -0.06 -12.62 10.31
N VAL A 97 -0.86 -11.67 10.82
CA VAL A 97 -2.12 -11.94 11.54
C VAL A 97 -3.33 -11.24 10.91
N ASP A 98 -3.13 -10.40 9.89
CA ASP A 98 -4.17 -9.73 9.14
C ASP A 98 -4.90 -10.73 8.23
N PRO A 99 -6.16 -11.10 8.52
CA PRO A 99 -6.89 -12.10 7.73
C PRO A 99 -7.15 -11.65 6.30
N VAL A 100 -7.33 -10.34 6.10
CA VAL A 100 -7.59 -9.75 4.77
C VAL A 100 -6.32 -9.83 3.93
N PHE A 101 -5.17 -9.45 4.50
CA PHE A 101 -3.90 -9.55 3.80
C PHE A 101 -3.52 -11.00 3.49
N GLN A 102 -3.68 -11.91 4.46
CA GLN A 102 -3.42 -13.33 4.26
C GLN A 102 -4.26 -13.90 3.11
N ALA A 103 -5.57 -13.64 3.10
CA ALA A 103 -6.44 -14.08 2.02
C ALA A 103 -6.09 -13.46 0.66
N ALA A 104 -5.76 -12.15 0.64
CA ALA A 104 -5.41 -11.41 -0.56
C ALA A 104 -4.07 -11.84 -1.18
N SER A 105 -3.11 -12.29 -0.36
CA SER A 105 -1.78 -12.73 -0.81
C SER A 105 -1.78 -14.12 -1.45
N GLN A 106 -2.76 -14.97 -1.09
CA GLN A 106 -2.83 -16.36 -1.55
C GLN A 106 -3.56 -16.52 -2.88
N SER A 107 -4.51 -15.64 -3.20
CA SER A 107 -5.33 -15.74 -4.42
C SER A 107 -5.70 -14.36 -4.95
N SER A 108 -5.77 -14.25 -6.28
CA SER A 108 -6.33 -13.06 -6.93
C SER A 108 -7.85 -13.03 -6.73
N GLY A 109 -8.40 -11.83 -6.55
CA GLY A 109 -9.84 -11.63 -6.42
C GLY A 109 -10.17 -10.55 -5.40
N THR A 110 -11.45 -10.43 -5.08
CA THR A 110 -11.95 -9.41 -4.16
C THR A 110 -12.50 -10.03 -2.87
N GLN A 111 -12.05 -9.47 -1.74
CA GLN A 111 -12.41 -9.87 -0.40
C GLN A 111 -13.24 -8.79 0.27
N VAL A 112 -14.42 -9.18 0.76
CA VAL A 112 -15.26 -8.35 1.64
C VAL A 112 -14.84 -8.62 3.08
N TRP A 113 -14.42 -7.58 3.80
CA TRP A 113 -13.77 -7.71 5.10
C TRP A 113 -14.67 -8.39 6.12
N LYS A 114 -15.97 -8.05 6.19
CA LYS A 114 -16.96 -8.76 7.02
C LYS A 114 -16.94 -10.28 6.84
N ARG A 115 -16.82 -10.76 5.60
CA ARG A 115 -16.79 -12.21 5.32
C ARG A 115 -15.50 -12.81 5.87
N THR A 116 -14.38 -12.14 5.65
CA THR A 116 -13.06 -12.58 6.10
C THR A 116 -12.95 -12.55 7.62
N TYR A 117 -13.36 -11.47 8.28
CA TYR A 117 -13.30 -11.31 9.73
C TYR A 117 -14.22 -12.29 10.48
N ARG A 118 -15.33 -12.74 9.88
CA ARG A 118 -16.16 -13.82 10.46
C ARG A 118 -15.45 -15.17 10.52
N GLN A 119 -14.39 -15.37 9.74
CA GLN A 119 -13.60 -16.60 9.73
C GLN A 119 -12.39 -16.53 10.66
N ALA A 120 -12.08 -15.35 11.21
CA ALA A 120 -11.01 -15.18 12.19
C ALA A 120 -11.36 -15.91 13.49
N THR A 121 -10.42 -16.68 14.03
CA THR A 121 -10.65 -17.52 15.21
C THR A 121 -9.56 -17.42 16.26
N SER A 122 -8.37 -16.97 15.90
CA SER A 122 -7.26 -16.83 16.84
C SER A 122 -7.33 -15.52 17.62
N ASP A 123 -6.84 -15.52 18.86
CA ASP A 123 -6.81 -14.33 19.72
C ASP A 123 -6.05 -13.18 19.06
N ASN A 124 -4.97 -13.47 18.33
CA ASN A 124 -4.18 -12.46 17.63
C ASN A 124 -4.94 -11.81 16.45
N GLU A 125 -5.71 -12.60 15.68
CA GLU A 125 -6.55 -12.06 14.61
C GLU A 125 -7.67 -11.20 15.18
N LEU A 126 -8.29 -11.62 16.29
CA LEU A 126 -9.34 -10.87 16.96
C LEU A 126 -8.82 -9.56 17.55
N GLU A 127 -7.63 -9.58 18.18
CA GLU A 127 -6.95 -8.37 18.65
C GLU A 127 -6.61 -7.42 17.50
N PHE A 128 -6.11 -7.95 16.37
CA PHE A 128 -5.86 -7.16 15.17
C PHE A 128 -7.14 -6.48 14.66
N ILE A 129 -8.24 -7.22 14.53
CA ILE A 129 -9.53 -6.70 14.05
C ILE A 129 -10.05 -5.60 14.96
N GLU A 130 -9.99 -5.81 16.28
CA GLU A 130 -10.48 -4.81 17.24
C GLU A 130 -9.59 -3.56 17.25
N THR A 131 -8.28 -3.74 17.11
CA THR A 131 -7.34 -2.62 16.96
C THR A 131 -7.64 -1.84 15.68
N ALA A 132 -7.82 -2.51 14.53
CA ALA A 132 -8.16 -1.89 13.25
C ALA A 132 -9.46 -1.08 13.34
N ARG A 133 -10.49 -1.62 14.00
CA ARG A 133 -11.75 -0.94 14.28
C ARG A 133 -11.53 0.38 15.02
N GLY A 134 -10.64 0.41 16.01
CA GLY A 134 -10.27 1.62 16.75
C GLY A 134 -9.67 2.76 15.91
N PHE A 135 -9.14 2.45 14.72
CA PHE A 135 -8.63 3.43 13.74
C PHE A 135 -9.65 3.78 12.62
N GLY A 136 -10.91 3.33 12.76
CA GLY A 136 -11.94 3.51 11.75
C GLY A 136 -11.77 2.59 10.53
N LEU A 137 -11.11 1.44 10.71
CA LEU A 137 -10.88 0.41 9.69
C LEU A 137 -11.68 -0.86 10.07
N ALA A 138 -12.97 -0.67 10.31
CA ALA A 138 -13.85 -1.72 10.83
C ALA A 138 -14.42 -2.63 9.74
N ASP A 139 -14.63 -2.08 8.55
CA ASP A 139 -15.17 -2.77 7.38
C ASP A 139 -14.52 -2.25 6.10
N GLY A 140 -14.65 -3.01 5.02
CA GLY A 140 -13.97 -2.70 3.78
C GLY A 140 -14.10 -3.76 2.70
N ILE A 141 -13.45 -3.45 1.59
CA ILE A 141 -13.28 -4.33 0.44
C ILE A 141 -11.84 -4.23 -0.05
N THR A 142 -11.19 -5.36 -0.23
CA THR A 142 -9.83 -5.44 -0.78
C THR A 142 -9.86 -6.21 -2.07
N THR A 143 -9.27 -5.66 -3.13
CA THR A 143 -9.01 -6.42 -4.36
C THR A 143 -7.53 -6.66 -4.52
N SER A 144 -7.17 -7.87 -4.92
CA SER A 144 -5.79 -8.26 -5.15
C SER A 144 -5.61 -8.95 -6.49
N SER A 145 -4.43 -8.75 -7.07
CA SER A 145 -3.94 -9.52 -8.20
C SER A 145 -2.57 -10.06 -7.85
N VAL A 146 -2.46 -11.38 -7.92
CA VAL A 146 -1.25 -12.14 -7.63
C VAL A 146 -0.67 -12.65 -8.94
N ASP A 147 0.61 -12.38 -9.17
CA ASP A 147 1.40 -12.93 -10.27
C ASP A 147 2.51 -13.82 -9.68
N PRO A 148 2.27 -15.13 -9.53
CA PRO A 148 3.24 -16.06 -8.98
C PRO A 148 4.51 -16.17 -9.84
N ALA A 149 4.41 -15.95 -11.15
CA ALA A 149 5.57 -16.04 -12.05
C ALA A 149 6.55 -14.89 -11.82
N CYS A 150 6.02 -13.71 -11.47
CA CYS A 150 6.82 -12.54 -11.12
C CYS A 150 7.17 -12.44 -9.63
N GLY A 151 6.60 -13.30 -8.76
CA GLY A 151 6.77 -13.18 -7.31
C GLY A 151 6.18 -11.88 -6.76
N LEU A 152 5.10 -11.38 -7.36
CA LEU A 152 4.50 -10.10 -7.01
C LEU A 152 3.01 -10.26 -6.76
N ALA A 153 2.50 -9.51 -5.79
CA ALA A 153 1.08 -9.29 -5.60
C ALA A 153 0.82 -7.80 -5.53
N THR A 154 -0.33 -7.37 -6.03
CA THR A 154 -0.84 -6.01 -5.88
C THR A 154 -2.13 -6.08 -5.09
N PHE A 155 -2.41 -5.04 -4.32
CA PHE A 155 -3.65 -4.93 -3.58
C PHE A 155 -4.12 -3.49 -3.51
N PHE A 156 -5.44 -3.31 -3.45
CA PHE A 156 -6.11 -2.06 -3.15
C PHE A 156 -7.18 -2.33 -2.10
N SER A 157 -7.06 -1.67 -0.97
CA SER A 157 -7.92 -1.82 0.20
C SER A 157 -8.69 -0.53 0.44
N PHE A 158 -10.01 -0.63 0.29
CA PHE A 158 -10.96 0.43 0.60
C PHE A 158 -11.60 0.09 1.94
N ALA A 159 -11.54 1.02 2.89
CA ALA A 159 -12.04 0.80 4.23
C ALA A 159 -12.89 1.95 4.74
N GLY A 160 -13.65 1.67 5.79
CA GLY A 160 -14.43 2.67 6.50
C GLY A 160 -14.93 2.15 7.84
N GLU A 161 -15.50 3.08 8.59
CA GLU A 161 -16.08 2.81 9.90
C GLU A 161 -17.56 2.41 9.81
N ASN A 162 -18.22 2.84 8.73
CA ASN A 162 -19.64 2.58 8.52
C ASN A 162 -19.89 1.16 8.03
N ASP A 163 -21.04 0.61 8.43
CA ASP A 163 -21.60 -0.62 7.89
C ASP A 163 -22.00 -0.39 6.42
N VAL A 164 -21.07 -0.68 5.51
CA VAL A 164 -21.28 -0.56 4.05
C VAL A 164 -21.66 -1.93 3.49
N ASP A 165 -22.64 -1.97 2.59
CA ASP A 165 -22.92 -3.15 1.77
C ASP A 165 -21.84 -3.29 0.68
N ALA A 166 -20.67 -3.78 1.09
CA ALA A 166 -19.51 -3.98 0.23
C ALA A 166 -19.77 -4.99 -0.91
N GLU A 167 -20.68 -5.95 -0.70
CA GLU A 167 -20.99 -7.02 -1.66
C GLU A 167 -21.50 -6.45 -2.99
N ARG A 168 -22.28 -5.36 -2.94
CA ARG A 168 -22.75 -4.65 -4.14
C ARG A 168 -21.62 -4.19 -5.06
N TYR A 169 -20.44 -3.92 -4.50
CA TYR A 169 -19.32 -3.33 -5.24
C TYR A 169 -18.30 -4.36 -5.72
N VAL A 170 -18.40 -5.64 -5.34
CA VAL A 170 -17.39 -6.67 -5.64
C VAL A 170 -17.02 -6.70 -7.11
N HIS A 171 -18.00 -6.87 -8.00
CA HIS A 171 -17.73 -6.97 -9.43
C HIS A 171 -17.19 -5.67 -10.04
N LEU A 172 -17.64 -4.51 -9.54
CA LEU A 172 -17.12 -3.22 -9.98
C LEU A 172 -15.65 -3.08 -9.56
N VAL A 173 -15.35 -3.42 -8.31
CA VAL A 173 -14.00 -3.35 -7.75
C VAL A 173 -13.08 -4.33 -8.45
N GLU A 174 -13.53 -5.55 -8.76
CA GLU A 174 -12.78 -6.51 -9.57
C GLU A 174 -12.45 -5.94 -10.96
N TYR A 175 -13.45 -5.34 -11.62
CA TYR A 175 -13.29 -4.83 -12.97
C TYR A 175 -12.40 -3.59 -13.02
N LEU A 176 -12.69 -2.56 -12.22
CA LEU A 176 -11.90 -1.32 -12.18
C LEU A 176 -10.53 -1.53 -11.52
N GLY A 177 -10.47 -2.36 -10.47
CA GLY A 177 -9.23 -2.72 -9.78
C GLY A 177 -8.21 -3.33 -10.71
N HIS A 178 -8.64 -4.15 -11.68
CA HIS A 178 -7.75 -4.70 -12.71
C HIS A 178 -6.93 -3.61 -13.44
N HIS A 179 -7.54 -2.47 -13.76
CA HIS A 179 -6.83 -1.38 -14.44
C HIS A 179 -5.82 -0.69 -13.54
N LEU A 180 -6.11 -0.56 -12.23
CA LEU A 180 -5.14 -0.06 -11.27
C LEU A 180 -4.01 -1.06 -11.01
N HIS A 181 -4.29 -2.35 -10.97
CA HIS A 181 -3.26 -3.39 -10.85
C HIS A 181 -2.27 -3.29 -12.03
N LEU A 182 -2.79 -3.15 -13.26
CA LEU A 182 -1.96 -2.94 -14.45
C LEU A 182 -1.21 -1.61 -14.43
N ALA A 183 -1.84 -0.52 -13.98
CA ALA A 183 -1.17 0.77 -13.83
C ALA A 183 0.01 0.67 -12.86
N LEU A 184 -0.23 0.16 -11.65
CA LEU A 184 0.78 0.00 -10.62
C LEU A 184 1.93 -0.92 -11.06
N MET A 185 1.63 -2.03 -11.74
CA MET A 185 2.67 -2.93 -12.27
C MET A 185 3.52 -2.26 -13.35
N ARG A 186 2.93 -1.40 -14.19
CA ARG A 186 3.67 -0.67 -15.24
C ARG A 186 4.58 0.40 -14.66
N THR A 187 4.12 1.14 -13.65
CA THR A 187 4.88 2.24 -13.06
C THR A 187 5.96 1.73 -12.11
N ALA A 188 5.66 0.70 -11.30
CA ALA A 188 6.64 0.11 -10.39
C ALA A 188 7.84 -0.53 -11.09
N ARG A 189 7.67 -1.11 -12.30
CA ARG A 189 8.80 -1.63 -13.09
C ARG A 189 9.67 -0.55 -13.71
N LYS A 190 9.11 0.64 -13.98
CA LYS A 190 9.86 1.79 -14.52
C LYS A 190 10.66 2.48 -13.42
N ASP A 191 10.12 2.52 -12.21
CA ASP A 191 10.73 3.13 -11.03
C ASP A 191 11.71 2.20 -10.29
N ALA A 192 12.13 1.08 -10.91
CA ALA A 192 13.04 0.10 -10.31
C ALA A 192 14.48 0.17 -10.85
N PRO A 193 15.37 1.03 -10.30
CA PRO A 193 16.82 0.92 -10.50
C PRO A 193 17.43 -0.25 -9.71
N ALA A 194 18.64 -0.67 -10.10
CA ALA A 194 19.46 -1.70 -9.46
C ALA A 194 19.73 -1.48 -7.95
N THR A 195 19.42 -0.31 -7.41
CA THR A 195 19.52 0.07 -5.98
C THR A 195 18.33 -0.38 -5.13
N GLU A 196 17.25 -0.92 -5.72
CA GLU A 196 16.13 -1.49 -4.96
C GLU A 196 16.57 -2.61 -4.01
N GLN A 197 17.65 -3.34 -4.35
CA GLN A 197 18.22 -4.37 -3.49
C GLN A 197 18.79 -3.78 -2.19
N CYS A 198 19.38 -2.58 -2.25
CA CYS A 198 20.12 -1.94 -1.16
C CYS A 198 19.20 -1.33 -0.08
N VAL A 199 18.06 -0.76 -0.47
CA VAL A 199 17.06 -0.24 0.48
C VAL A 199 16.39 -1.39 1.25
N LYS A 200 16.25 -2.57 0.62
CA LYS A 200 15.72 -3.81 1.24
C LYS A 200 16.65 -4.42 2.30
N GLU A 201 17.92 -4.02 2.35
CA GLU A 201 18.88 -4.44 3.39
C GLU A 201 18.86 -3.54 4.63
N LEU A 202 18.19 -2.39 4.57
CA LEU A 202 18.09 -1.50 5.72
C LEU A 202 17.19 -2.14 6.79
N SER A 203 17.72 -2.21 8.00
CA SER A 203 16.96 -2.63 9.16
C SER A 203 15.85 -1.61 9.49
N PRO A 204 14.80 -2.06 10.20
CA PRO A 204 13.80 -1.21 10.84
C PRO A 204 14.33 0.09 11.45
N ARG A 205 15.44 -0.01 12.20
CA ARG A 205 16.04 1.13 12.90
C ARG A 205 16.72 2.09 11.93
N GLU A 206 17.35 1.56 10.89
CA GLU A 206 18.04 2.32 9.85
C GLU A 206 17.05 3.09 8.96
N VAL A 207 15.92 2.47 8.59
CA VAL A 207 14.84 3.16 7.86
C VAL A 207 14.27 4.32 8.67
N THR A 208 14.03 4.10 9.97
CA THR A 208 13.53 5.16 10.87
C THR A 208 14.50 6.34 10.95
N ILE A 209 15.80 6.05 11.11
CA ILE A 209 16.85 7.06 11.15
C ILE A 209 16.93 7.81 9.82
N LEU A 210 16.91 7.09 8.70
CA LEU A 210 16.99 7.69 7.37
C LEU A 210 15.80 8.59 7.05
N ASN A 211 14.60 8.24 7.52
CA ASN A 211 13.40 9.09 7.41
C ASN A 211 13.53 10.40 8.20
N TRP A 212 14.02 10.37 9.44
CA TRP A 212 14.26 11.60 10.19
C TRP A 212 15.34 12.48 9.56
N ILE A 213 16.33 11.84 8.97
CA ILE A 213 17.42 12.51 8.27
C ILE A 213 16.96 13.19 6.99
N LYS A 214 16.08 12.52 6.22
CA LYS A 214 15.35 13.07 5.07
C LYS A 214 14.54 14.30 5.47
N ASN A 215 13.96 14.32 6.67
CA ASN A 215 13.25 15.46 7.25
C ASN A 215 14.16 16.53 7.87
N GLY A 216 15.48 16.47 7.64
CA GLY A 216 16.44 17.49 8.05
C GLY A 216 16.95 17.38 9.49
N LYS A 217 16.59 16.35 10.26
CA LYS A 217 17.00 16.21 11.68
C LYS A 217 18.47 15.83 11.83
N THR A 218 19.21 16.58 12.64
CA THR A 218 20.61 16.27 13.01
C THR A 218 20.70 14.94 13.77
N ASN A 219 21.90 14.33 13.80
CA ASN A 219 22.09 13.06 14.51
C ASN A 219 21.75 13.16 16.00
N TRP A 220 22.00 14.33 16.60
CA TRP A 220 21.65 14.63 17.98
C TRP A 220 20.13 14.65 18.17
N GLU A 221 19.39 15.38 17.33
CA GLU A 221 17.92 15.42 17.37
C GLU A 221 17.32 14.03 17.14
N VAL A 222 17.84 13.26 16.18
CA VAL A 222 17.41 11.88 15.93
C VAL A 222 17.65 11.01 17.17
N GLY A 223 18.78 11.22 17.88
CA GLY A 223 19.07 10.53 19.13
C GLY A 223 18.04 10.85 20.20
N GLN A 224 17.72 12.14 20.39
CA GLN A 224 16.68 12.58 21.34
C GLN A 224 15.32 11.97 21.01
N ILE A 225 14.91 12.04 19.74
CA ILE A 225 13.63 11.51 19.27
C ILE A 225 13.53 10.00 19.50
N LEU A 226 14.60 9.26 19.24
CA LEU A 226 14.61 7.80 19.27
C LEU A 226 15.09 7.20 20.61
N GLY A 227 15.32 8.04 21.62
CA GLY A 227 15.78 7.62 22.96
C GLY A 227 17.17 6.96 22.97
N VAL A 228 18.07 7.35 22.06
CA VAL A 228 19.43 6.80 21.95
C VAL A 228 20.49 7.89 21.86
N THR A 229 21.75 7.53 22.09
CA THR A 229 22.85 8.49 21.97
C THR A 229 23.10 8.89 20.51
N GLU A 230 23.59 10.10 20.28
CA GLU A 230 24.05 10.54 18.95
C GLU A 230 25.08 9.58 18.34
N ARG A 231 25.94 8.99 19.18
CA ARG A 231 26.92 7.98 18.76
C ARG A 231 26.25 6.75 18.16
N THR A 232 25.14 6.29 18.74
CA THR A 232 24.34 5.17 18.21
C THR A 232 23.72 5.52 16.86
N VAL A 233 23.25 6.76 16.67
CA VAL A 233 22.73 7.22 15.38
C VAL A 233 23.83 7.22 14.31
N ARG A 234 25.04 7.71 14.64
CA ARG A 234 26.19 7.68 13.74
C ARG A 234 26.59 6.26 13.32
N PHE A 235 26.47 5.29 14.24
CA PHE A 235 26.73 3.89 13.93
C PHE A 235 25.73 3.34 12.89
N HIS A 236 24.43 3.57 13.08
CA HIS A 236 23.43 3.17 12.09
C HIS A 236 23.60 3.88 10.75
N LEU A 237 24.00 5.17 10.75
CA LEU A 237 24.29 5.90 9.52
C LEU A 237 25.44 5.30 8.71
N ALA A 238 26.51 4.86 9.37
CA ALA A 238 27.62 4.20 8.67
C ALA A 238 27.16 2.89 8.00
N SER A 239 26.30 2.13 8.68
CA SER A 239 25.68 0.92 8.12
C SER A 239 24.74 1.25 6.96
N ILE A 240 23.91 2.30 7.06
CA ILE A 240 23.07 2.80 5.96
C ILE A 240 23.93 3.16 4.74
N PHE A 241 25.01 3.91 4.95
CA PHE A 241 25.90 4.34 3.87
C PHE A 241 26.51 3.15 3.14
N SER A 242 26.99 2.16 3.89
CA SER A 242 27.51 0.92 3.32
C SER A 242 26.45 0.14 2.53
N LYS A 243 25.23 0.05 3.06
CA LYS A 243 24.14 -0.72 2.44
C LYS A 243 23.58 -0.04 1.20
N LEU A 244 23.55 1.30 1.17
CA LEU A 244 23.08 2.08 0.03
C LEU A 244 24.19 2.42 -0.98
N ASP A 245 25.41 1.96 -0.76
CA ASP A 245 26.61 2.31 -1.55
C ASP A 245 26.79 3.83 -1.76
N VAL A 246 26.64 4.57 -0.66
CA VAL A 246 26.80 6.04 -0.64
C VAL A 246 27.86 6.45 0.38
N THR A 247 28.42 7.64 0.20
CA THR A 247 29.52 8.13 1.05
C THR A 247 29.12 9.30 1.93
N SER A 248 27.91 9.84 1.75
CA SER A 248 27.45 11.02 2.48
C SER A 248 25.98 10.98 2.83
N ARG A 249 25.63 11.75 3.85
CA ARG A 249 24.25 11.95 4.31
C ARG A 249 23.34 12.46 3.18
N SER A 250 23.80 13.43 2.40
CA SER A 250 23.02 14.00 1.30
C SER A 250 22.76 12.98 0.20
N GLN A 251 23.75 12.14 -0.13
CA GLN A 251 23.58 11.03 -1.07
C GLN A 251 22.61 9.98 -0.55
N ALA A 252 22.67 9.64 0.75
CA ALA A 252 21.70 8.72 1.36
C ALA A 252 20.26 9.26 1.32
N VAL A 253 20.07 10.58 1.49
CA VAL A 253 18.77 11.23 1.34
C VAL A 253 18.31 11.23 -0.12
N ALA A 254 19.20 11.50 -1.07
CA ALA A 254 18.87 11.45 -2.49
C ALA A 254 18.42 10.03 -2.90
N ALA A 255 19.18 9.00 -2.53
CA ALA A 255 18.83 7.61 -2.78
C ALA A 255 17.49 7.21 -2.11
N ALA A 256 17.25 7.69 -0.89
CA ALA A 256 16.00 7.49 -0.18
C ALA A 256 14.77 8.11 -0.89
N MET A 257 14.95 9.25 -1.55
CA MET A 257 13.89 9.95 -2.29
C MET A 257 13.66 9.31 -3.66
N GLU A 258 14.72 8.87 -4.32
CA GLU A 258 14.68 8.24 -5.65
C GLU A 258 14.06 6.84 -5.65
N HIS A 259 14.22 6.07 -4.57
CA HIS A 259 13.78 4.67 -4.48
C HIS A 259 12.54 4.43 -3.61
N GLY A 260 11.86 5.48 -3.16
CA GLY A 260 10.61 5.37 -2.41
C GLY A 260 10.75 4.64 -1.07
N LEU A 261 11.52 5.20 -0.13
CA LEU A 261 11.46 4.73 1.26
C LEU A 261 10.00 4.76 1.77
N PRO A 262 9.58 3.79 2.60
CA PRO A 262 8.33 3.88 3.34
C PRO A 262 8.33 5.21 4.11
N VAL A 263 7.52 6.16 3.64
CA VAL A 263 7.36 7.45 4.30
C VAL A 263 6.43 7.20 5.47
N LEU A 264 7.01 7.15 6.67
CA LEU A 264 6.23 7.25 7.90
C LEU A 264 5.75 8.70 8.00
N HIS A 265 4.59 9.01 7.44
CA HIS A 265 3.86 10.20 7.85
C HIS A 265 3.40 9.99 9.32
N GLY A 266 3.16 11.04 10.10
CA GLY A 266 2.81 10.92 11.54
C GLY A 266 3.98 10.88 12.54
N LEU A 267 5.21 11.14 12.11
CA LEU A 267 6.36 11.23 13.02
C LEU A 267 6.19 12.43 13.99
N PRO A 268 6.27 12.23 15.32
CA PRO A 268 6.01 13.30 16.29
C PRO A 268 6.98 14.46 16.08
N THR A 269 6.45 15.61 15.67
CA THR A 269 7.21 16.86 15.67
C THR A 269 7.62 17.16 17.11
N ALA A 270 8.92 17.16 17.39
CA ALA A 270 9.44 17.68 18.63
C ALA A 270 8.98 19.15 18.76
N SER A 271 8.19 19.41 19.82
CA SER A 271 7.88 20.74 20.34
C SER A 271 9.14 21.48 20.75
#